data_AF-A0A7K2YGH0-F1
#
_entry.id   AF-A0A7K2YGH0-F1
#
_cell.length_a   1.000
_cell.length_b   1.000
_cell.length_c   1.000
_cell.angle_alpha   90.00
_cell.angle_beta   90.00
_cell.angle_gamma   90.00
#
_symmetry.space_group_name_H-M   'P 1'
#
loop_
_entity.id
_entity.type
_entity.pdbx_description
1 polymer ?
#
loop_
_entity_poly.entity_id
_entity_poly.type
_entity_poly.pdbx_seq_one_letter_code
_entity_poly.pdbx_strand_id
1 'polypeptide(L)'
;SKVVKAFTHIQAPRITTAGEAAGAPGRLALSASSDFPQAVELVTRLYDRFGFDTVDNSPLGESWRSGPGQPAWLAHEHQTRAELIVNLARARRLTVR
;
A
#
# COMPACT_ATOMS: atom_id res chain seq x y z
N SER A 1 0.80 -14.63 -17.29
CA SER A 1 1.04 -14.49 -15.84
C SER A 1 0.25 -13.31 -15.31
N LYS A 2 0.05 -13.18 -13.98
CA LYS A 2 -0.61 -12.04 -13.33
C LYS A 2 0.39 -11.39 -12.37
N VAL A 3 0.51 -10.07 -12.38
CA VAL A 3 1.52 -9.33 -11.60
C VAL A 3 0.83 -8.31 -10.69
N VAL A 4 1.25 -8.23 -9.44
CA VAL A 4 0.79 -7.24 -8.46
C VAL A 4 1.99 -6.71 -7.69
N LYS A 5 2.04 -5.39 -7.48
CA LYS A 5 3.04 -4.75 -6.62
C LYS A 5 2.44 -4.49 -5.25
N ALA A 6 3.15 -4.90 -4.22
CA ALA A 6 2.74 -4.92 -2.82
C ALA A 6 3.96 -4.66 -1.91
N PHE A 7 3.72 -4.29 -0.65
CA PHE A 7 4.73 -4.10 0.41
C PHE A 7 5.77 -3.04 0.06
N THR A 8 5.40 -2.07 -0.77
CA THR A 8 6.35 -1.06 -1.26
C THR A 8 6.77 -0.09 -0.15
N HIS A 9 5.84 0.39 0.67
CA HIS A 9 6.10 1.44 1.67
C HIS A 9 6.04 0.93 3.11
N ILE A 10 6.58 -0.26 3.35
CA ILE A 10 6.70 -0.82 4.70
C ILE A 10 8.11 -1.35 4.94
N GLN A 11 8.67 -1.08 6.11
CA GLN A 11 9.97 -1.61 6.51
C GLN A 11 9.85 -3.10 6.83
N ALA A 12 10.84 -3.91 6.40
CA ALA A 12 10.78 -5.37 6.54
C ALA A 12 10.48 -5.87 7.97
N PRO A 13 11.07 -5.33 9.06
CA PRO A 13 10.75 -5.77 10.41
C PRO A 13 9.29 -5.51 10.83
N ARG A 14 8.62 -4.54 10.19
CA ARG A 14 7.25 -4.15 10.51
C ARG A 14 6.21 -5.08 9.91
N ILE A 15 6.57 -5.84 8.87
CA ILE A 15 5.66 -6.81 8.23
C ILE A 15 5.15 -7.84 9.26
N THR A 16 5.98 -8.21 10.24
CA THR A 16 5.64 -9.21 11.26
C THR A 16 5.30 -8.63 12.62
N THR A 17 5.46 -7.31 12.84
CA THR A 17 5.31 -6.68 14.16
C THR A 17 4.25 -5.58 14.22
N ALA A 18 3.85 -4.99 13.09
CA ALA A 18 2.90 -3.88 13.05
C ALA A 18 1.46 -4.29 12.68
N GLY A 19 1.19 -5.59 12.58
CA GLY A 19 -0.13 -6.11 12.22
C GLY A 19 -1.14 -5.96 13.36
N GLU A 20 -2.36 -5.53 13.03
CA GLU A 20 -3.47 -5.42 13.97
C GLU A 20 -4.73 -6.13 13.47
N ALA A 21 -5.63 -6.46 14.40
CA ALA A 21 -6.91 -7.11 14.08
C ALA A 21 -7.76 -6.28 13.11
N ALA A 22 -8.55 -6.95 12.28
CA ALA A 22 -9.45 -6.28 11.35
C ALA A 22 -10.40 -5.31 12.09
N GLY A 23 -10.52 -4.08 11.58
CA GLY A 23 -11.33 -3.03 12.18
C GLY A 23 -10.69 -2.29 13.37
N ALA A 24 -9.46 -2.62 13.76
CA ALA A 24 -8.75 -1.87 14.78
C ALA A 24 -8.62 -0.38 14.37
N PRO A 25 -8.96 0.58 15.26
CA PRO A 25 -8.75 1.99 14.98
C PRO A 25 -7.28 2.25 14.70
N GLY A 26 -6.96 2.88 13.57
CA GLY A 26 -5.57 3.19 13.24
C GLY A 26 -4.80 2.04 12.57
N ARG A 27 -5.45 0.94 12.18
CA ARG A 27 -4.81 -0.16 11.45
C ARG A 27 -4.04 0.36 10.23
N LEU A 28 -2.76 -0.03 10.14
CA LEU A 28 -1.88 0.40 9.07
C LEU A 28 -2.39 -0.12 7.72
N ALA A 29 -2.44 0.74 6.71
CA ALA A 29 -2.85 0.37 5.36
C ALA A 29 -1.66 0.30 4.40
N LEU A 30 -1.70 -0.67 3.47
CA LEU A 30 -0.73 -0.86 2.40
C LEU A 30 -1.42 -0.79 1.03
N SER A 31 -0.68 -0.34 0.01
CA SER A 31 -1.21 -0.24 -1.36
C SER A 31 -0.91 -1.49 -2.17
N ALA A 32 -1.87 -1.91 -3.00
CA ALA A 32 -1.69 -2.92 -4.03
C ALA A 32 -1.99 -2.33 -5.40
N SER A 33 -1.16 -2.60 -6.41
CA SER A 33 -1.38 -2.15 -7.80
C SER A 33 -1.23 -3.31 -8.76
N SER A 34 -2.23 -3.53 -9.62
CA SER A 34 -2.22 -4.56 -10.67
C SER A 34 -3.12 -4.17 -11.83
N ASP A 35 -2.93 -4.77 -12.99
CA ASP A 35 -3.90 -4.73 -14.10
C ASP A 35 -4.94 -5.87 -13.99
N PHE A 36 -4.84 -6.71 -12.95
CA PHE A 36 -5.68 -7.88 -12.74
C PHE A 36 -6.39 -7.80 -11.37
N PRO A 37 -7.72 -7.57 -11.32
CA PRO A 37 -8.47 -7.43 -10.05
C PRO A 37 -8.28 -8.62 -9.09
N GLN A 38 -8.27 -9.84 -9.63
CA GLN A 38 -7.99 -11.08 -8.89
C GLN A 38 -6.61 -11.12 -8.19
N ALA A 39 -5.61 -10.40 -8.72
CA ALA A 39 -4.29 -10.31 -8.08
C ALA A 39 -4.31 -9.31 -6.92
N VAL A 40 -5.07 -8.21 -7.04
CA VAL A 40 -5.33 -7.27 -5.94
C VAL A 40 -6.14 -7.95 -4.83
N GLU A 41 -7.16 -8.73 -5.18
CA GLU A 41 -7.96 -9.49 -4.22
C GLU A 41 -7.12 -10.50 -3.43
N LEU A 42 -6.19 -11.20 -4.10
CA LEU A 42 -5.25 -12.11 -3.45
C LEU A 42 -4.37 -11.39 -2.41
N VAL A 43 -3.80 -10.23 -2.78
CA VAL A 43 -2.98 -9.42 -1.86
C VAL A 43 -3.82 -8.82 -0.74
N THR A 44 -5.06 -8.42 -1.02
CA THR A 44 -5.98 -7.88 -0.01
C THR A 44 -6.24 -8.91 1.09
N ARG A 45 -6.51 -10.17 0.73
CA ARG A 45 -6.64 -11.27 1.71
C ARG A 45 -5.32 -11.59 2.43
N LEU A 46 -4.17 -11.35 1.80
CA LEU A 46 -2.88 -11.54 2.45
C LEU A 46 -2.61 -10.45 3.50
N TYR A 47 -2.84 -9.19 3.14
CA TYR A 47 -2.76 -8.06 4.06
C TYR A 47 -3.70 -8.21 5.24
N ASP A 48 -4.95 -8.61 5.01
CA ASP A 48 -5.88 -8.80 6.10
C ASP A 48 -5.39 -9.86 7.11
N ARG A 49 -4.87 -10.99 6.62
CA ARG A 49 -4.26 -12.04 7.46
C ARG A 49 -3.01 -11.56 8.20
N PHE A 50 -2.27 -10.61 7.64
CA PHE A 50 -1.07 -10.05 8.25
C PHE A 50 -1.38 -8.87 9.16
N GLY A 51 -2.64 -8.44 9.23
CA GLY A 51 -3.07 -7.35 10.08
C GLY A 51 -2.99 -5.97 9.46
N PHE A 52 -3.05 -5.86 8.13
CA PHE A 52 -3.01 -4.60 7.39
C PHE A 52 -4.28 -4.37 6.58
N ASP A 53 -4.69 -3.11 6.47
CA ASP A 53 -5.71 -2.69 5.50
C ASP A 53 -5.13 -2.57 4.09
N THR A 54 -5.99 -2.61 3.08
CA THR A 54 -5.57 -2.47 1.67
C THR A 54 -6.21 -1.24 1.02
N VAL A 55 -5.40 -0.53 0.25
CA VAL A 55 -5.87 0.43 -0.76
C VAL A 55 -5.52 -0.09 -2.14
N ASP A 56 -6.54 -0.29 -2.98
CA ASP A 56 -6.34 -0.59 -4.39
C ASP A 56 -5.86 0.68 -5.12
N ASN A 57 -4.64 0.63 -5.61
CA ASN A 57 -3.96 1.68 -6.39
C ASN A 57 -3.73 1.19 -7.82
N SER A 58 -4.65 0.41 -8.37
CA SER A 58 -4.63 -0.05 -9.76
C SER A 58 -4.87 1.11 -10.74
N PRO A 59 -4.32 1.06 -11.97
CA PRO A 59 -3.59 -0.06 -12.59
C PRO A 59 -2.15 -0.25 -12.10
N LEU A 60 -1.44 -1.29 -12.57
CA LEU A 60 -0.03 -1.52 -12.23
C LEU A 60 0.85 -0.30 -12.59
N GLY A 61 0.48 0.39 -13.67
CA GLY A 61 1.09 1.63 -14.13
C GLY A 61 1.05 2.78 -13.12
N GLU A 62 0.15 2.75 -12.12
CA GLU A 62 0.04 3.77 -11.07
C GLU A 62 0.82 3.42 -9.79
N SER A 63 1.53 2.29 -9.78
CA SER A 63 2.33 1.84 -8.62
C SER A 63 3.52 2.74 -8.26
N TRP A 64 3.82 3.76 -9.07
CA TRP A 64 4.81 4.79 -8.75
C TRP A 64 4.35 5.69 -7.60
N ARG A 65 3.04 5.86 -7.38
CA ARG A 65 2.46 6.73 -6.34
C ARG A 65 2.81 6.34 -4.92
N SER A 66 3.22 5.09 -4.74
CA SER A 66 3.58 4.50 -3.46
C SER A 66 5.09 4.26 -3.32
N GLY A 67 5.88 4.66 -4.32
CA GLY A 67 7.33 4.45 -4.37
C GLY A 67 8.14 5.53 -3.64
N PRO A 68 9.48 5.36 -3.57
CA PRO A 68 10.37 6.32 -2.94
C PRO A 68 10.13 7.77 -3.37
N GLY A 69 10.16 8.69 -2.40
CA GLY A 69 9.93 10.11 -2.61
C GLY A 69 8.46 10.54 -2.73
N GLN A 70 7.51 9.60 -2.64
CA GLN A 70 6.08 9.92 -2.61
C GLN A 70 5.54 10.05 -1.18
N PRO A 71 4.43 10.78 -0.96
CA PRO A 71 3.81 10.93 0.36
C PRO A 71 3.52 9.60 1.06
N ALA A 72 3.01 8.60 0.33
CA ALA A 72 2.71 7.29 0.90
C ALA A 72 3.99 6.56 1.39
N TRP A 73 5.11 6.74 0.70
CA TRP A 73 6.41 6.20 1.14
C TRP A 73 6.95 6.91 2.37
N LEU A 74 6.82 8.24 2.43
CA LEU A 74 7.33 9.03 3.55
C LEU A 74 6.55 8.78 4.85
N ALA A 75 5.25 8.46 4.74
CA ALA A 75 4.41 8.10 5.87
C ALA A 75 4.44 6.58 6.20
N HIS A 76 5.51 5.85 5.86
CA HIS A 76 5.59 4.40 6.05
C HIS A 76 5.49 3.93 7.52
N GLU A 77 5.74 4.83 8.48
CA GLU A 77 5.70 4.50 9.91
C GLU A 77 4.28 4.29 10.40
N HIS A 78 3.32 5.09 9.91
CA HIS A 78 1.90 4.98 10.23
C HIS A 78 1.05 5.75 9.22
N GLN A 79 0.09 5.07 8.60
CA GLN A 79 -1.00 5.68 7.83
C GLN A 79 -2.19 4.72 7.75
N THR A 80 -3.37 5.22 8.08
CA THR A 80 -4.63 4.50 7.92
C THR A 80 -5.03 4.40 6.46
N ARG A 81 -6.07 3.62 6.17
CA ARG A 81 -6.65 3.51 4.81
C ARG A 81 -7.04 4.87 4.25
N ALA A 82 -7.67 5.73 5.06
CA ALA A 82 -8.11 7.06 4.63
C ALA A 82 -6.92 7.97 4.30
N GLU A 83 -5.87 7.95 5.13
CA GLU A 83 -4.65 8.72 4.90
C GLU A 83 -3.87 8.23 3.69
N LEU A 84 -3.77 6.90 3.50
CA LEU A 84 -3.13 6.31 2.32
C LEU A 84 -3.83 6.73 1.03
N ILE A 85 -5.17 6.76 0.99
CA ILE A 85 -5.92 7.26 -0.17
C ILE A 85 -5.52 8.71 -0.50
N VAL A 86 -5.45 9.57 0.51
CA VAL A 86 -5.03 10.97 0.33
C VAL A 86 -3.57 11.07 -0.12
N ASN A 87 -2.67 10.27 0.46
CA ASN A 87 -1.24 10.27 0.13
C ASN A 87 -0.96 9.80 -1.30
N LEU A 88 -1.66 8.76 -1.77
CA LEU A 88 -1.58 8.30 -3.17
C LEU A 88 -2.10 9.35 -4.15
N ALA A 89 -3.18 10.06 -3.81
CA ALA A 89 -3.72 11.14 -4.63
C ALA A 89 -2.76 12.34 -4.73
N ARG A 90 -2.00 12.63 -3.65
CA ARG A 90 -1.01 13.71 -3.59
C ARG A 90 0.31 13.40 -4.29
N ALA A 91 0.53 12.14 -4.70
CA ALA A 91 1.75 11.73 -5.39
C ALA A 91 2.00 12.57 -6.65
N ARG A 92 3.28 12.87 -6.91
CA ARG A 92 3.73 13.64 -8.08
C ARG A 92 4.82 12.90 -8.81
N ARG A 93 4.77 12.89 -10.14
CA ARG A 93 5.87 12.35 -10.96
C ARG A 93 7.13 13.15 -10.64
N LEU A 94 8.14 12.47 -10.11
CA LEU A 94 9.43 13.07 -9.82
C LEU A 94 10.20 13.15 -11.14
N THR A 95 10.49 14.36 -11.60
CA THR A 95 11.41 14.57 -12.70
C THR A 95 12.83 14.45 -12.14
N VAL A 96 13.57 13.43 -12.57
CA VAL A 96 15.02 13.40 -12.32
C VAL A 96 15.62 14.52 -13.16
N ARG A 97 16.24 15.51 -12.50
CA ARG A 97 17.13 16.46 -13.18
C ARG A 97 18.50 15.85 -13.32
#